data_AF-A0AA35ZK18-F1
#
_entry.id   AF-A0AA35ZK18-F1
#
_cell.length_a   1.000
_cell.length_b   1.000
_cell.length_c   1.000
_cell.angle_alpha   90.00
_cell.angle_beta   90.00
_cell.angle_gamma   90.00
#
_symmetry.space_group_name_H-M   'P 1'
#
loop_
_entity.id
_entity.type
_entity.pdbx_description
1 polymer ?
#
loop_
_entity_poly.entity_id
_entity_poly.type
_entity_poly.pdbx_seq_one_letter_code
_entity_poly.pdbx_strand_id
1 'polypeptide(L)'
;MTQIPIVQHFCDGSLHNMEYWVFDEATATAVIKFPNGVFRIVDRKDLLQFGERDIHTSAQHRIIYKTELVEPVVKEFTSMIAEIIKKKMCPGVMGRSDMLVIEKD
;
A
#
# COMPACT_ATOMS: atom_id res chain seq x y z
N MET A 1 -6.84 -26.78 -0.80
CA MET A 1 -6.87 -25.31 -0.70
C MET A 1 -5.57 -24.88 -0.05
N THR A 2 -4.68 -24.22 -0.78
CA THR A 2 -3.39 -23.77 -0.23
C THR A 2 -3.64 -22.53 0.61
N GLN A 3 -3.36 -22.60 1.92
CA GLN A 3 -3.54 -21.49 2.83
C GLN A 3 -2.42 -20.46 2.58
N ILE A 4 -2.77 -19.28 2.05
CA ILE A 4 -1.82 -18.19 1.86
C ILE A 4 -1.57 -17.53 3.23
N PRO A 5 -0.30 -17.37 3.66
CA PRO A 5 0.00 -16.75 4.94
C PRO A 5 -0.43 -15.27 4.95
N ILE A 6 -0.99 -14.86 6.10
CA ILE A 6 -1.33 -13.47 6.42
C ILE A 6 -0.10 -12.82 7.06
N VAL A 7 0.14 -11.54 6.76
CA VAL A 7 1.26 -10.78 7.32
C VAL A 7 1.16 -10.69 8.85
N GLN A 8 2.19 -11.14 9.56
CA GLN A 8 2.30 -10.99 11.02
C GLN A 8 3.47 -10.09 11.46
N HIS A 9 4.52 -9.99 10.64
CA HIS A 9 5.59 -8.98 10.74
C HIS A 9 6.53 -9.13 9.54
N PHE A 10 6.87 -8.02 8.87
CA PHE A 10 7.95 -8.00 7.88
C PHE A 10 9.15 -7.26 8.48
N CYS A 11 10.34 -7.83 8.33
CA CYS A 11 11.56 -7.05 8.52
C CYS A 11 11.62 -5.98 7.43
N ASP A 12 12.02 -4.75 7.75
CA ASP A 12 12.13 -3.69 6.75
C ASP A 12 13.04 -4.11 5.58
N GLY A 13 12.56 -3.95 4.36
CA GLY A 13 13.22 -4.35 3.12
C GLY A 13 12.90 -5.78 2.68
N SER A 14 11.95 -6.46 3.32
CA SER A 14 11.52 -7.80 2.90
C SER A 14 10.88 -7.84 1.51
N LEU A 15 10.39 -6.71 1.00
CA LEU A 15 9.80 -6.61 -0.33
C LEU A 15 10.81 -6.42 -1.47
N HIS A 16 12.12 -6.39 -1.19
CA HIS A 16 13.15 -6.11 -2.21
C HIS A 16 13.14 -7.06 -3.43
N ASN A 17 12.58 -8.26 -3.27
CA ASN A 17 12.42 -9.28 -4.32
C ASN A 17 10.94 -9.54 -4.69
N MET A 18 10.05 -8.58 -4.40
CA MET A 18 8.68 -8.61 -4.87
C MET A 18 8.66 -8.65 -6.41
N GLU A 19 7.91 -9.58 -6.99
CA GLU A 19 7.73 -9.66 -8.45
C GLU A 19 6.58 -8.74 -8.89
N TYR A 20 5.44 -8.85 -8.21
CA TYR A 20 4.28 -8.03 -8.42
C TYR A 20 3.33 -8.14 -7.24
N TRP A 21 2.32 -7.28 -7.23
CA TRP A 21 1.20 -7.42 -6.31
C TRP A 21 -0.11 -7.17 -7.03
N VAL A 22 -1.11 -7.98 -6.69
CA VAL A 22 -2.38 -8.11 -7.42
C VAL A 22 -3.53 -8.02 -6.43
N PHE A 23 -4.66 -7.48 -6.85
CA PHE A 23 -5.90 -7.55 -6.10
C PHE A 23 -6.65 -8.83 -6.51
N ASP A 24 -6.81 -9.73 -5.56
CA ASP A 24 -7.62 -10.93 -5.72
C ASP A 24 -9.09 -10.62 -5.41
N GLU A 25 -9.89 -10.53 -6.46
CA GLU A 25 -11.32 -10.20 -6.39
C GLU A 25 -12.13 -11.29 -5.69
N ALA A 26 -11.74 -12.56 -5.85
CA ALA A 26 -12.48 -13.68 -5.25
C ALA A 26 -12.44 -13.64 -3.72
N THR A 27 -11.39 -13.03 -3.18
CA THR A 27 -11.15 -12.98 -1.76
C THR A 27 -11.09 -11.55 -1.21
N ALA A 28 -11.31 -10.55 -2.07
CA ALA A 28 -11.31 -9.11 -1.80
C ALA A 28 -10.05 -8.62 -1.06
N THR A 29 -8.87 -9.04 -1.51
CA THR A 29 -7.60 -8.71 -0.84
C THR A 29 -6.46 -8.44 -1.79
N ALA A 30 -5.45 -7.71 -1.31
CA ALA A 30 -4.20 -7.56 -2.05
C ALA A 30 -3.27 -8.76 -1.75
N VAL A 31 -2.60 -9.25 -2.78
CA VAL A 31 -1.65 -10.37 -2.70
C VAL A 31 -0.33 -9.91 -3.27
N ILE A 32 0.74 -10.03 -2.47
CA ILE A 32 2.11 -9.81 -2.90
C ILE A 32 2.69 -11.15 -3.35
N LYS A 33 3.24 -11.17 -4.56
CA LYS A 33 3.94 -12.32 -5.14
C LYS A 33 5.45 -12.14 -5.01
N PHE A 34 6.08 -13.21 -4.56
CA PHE A 34 7.53 -13.41 -4.53
C PHE A 34 7.90 -14.64 -5.36
N PRO A 35 9.19 -14.79 -5.75
CA PRO A 35 9.65 -15.99 -6.45
C PRO A 35 9.31 -17.27 -5.67
N ASN A 36 9.48 -17.23 -4.36
CA ASN A 36 9.35 -18.40 -3.48
C ASN A 36 8.07 -18.42 -2.65
N GLY A 37 7.10 -17.52 -2.91
CA GLY A 37 5.92 -17.45 -2.06
C GLY A 37 4.89 -16.41 -2.47
N VAL A 38 3.81 -16.37 -1.71
CA VAL A 38 2.75 -15.36 -1.80
C VAL A 38 2.37 -14.94 -0.40
N PHE A 39 2.06 -13.66 -0.24
CA PHE A 39 1.54 -13.11 1.02
C PHE A 39 0.28 -12.34 0.75
N ARG A 40 -0.66 -12.42 1.70
CA ARG A 40 -1.96 -11.77 1.58
C ARG A 40 -2.08 -10.63 2.58
N ILE A 41 -2.55 -9.49 2.07
CA ILE A 41 -2.84 -8.27 2.80
C ILE A 41 -4.36 -8.16 2.85
N VAL A 42 -4.92 -8.41 4.03
CA VAL A 42 -6.37 -8.53 4.19
C VAL A 42 -7.01 -7.16 4.37
N ASP A 43 -6.36 -6.31 5.17
CA ASP A 43 -6.78 -4.92 5.39
C ASP A 43 -5.68 -3.98 4.89
N ARG A 44 -6.04 -2.85 4.28
CA ARG A 44 -5.08 -1.79 3.93
C ARG A 44 -4.24 -1.32 5.14
N LYS A 45 -4.78 -1.42 6.36
CA LYS A 45 -4.06 -1.11 7.61
C LYS A 45 -2.89 -2.05 7.88
N ASP A 46 -2.86 -3.25 7.29
CA ASP A 46 -1.72 -4.16 7.40
C ASP A 46 -0.45 -3.54 6.79
N LEU A 47 -0.60 -2.59 5.85
CA LEU A 47 0.52 -1.80 5.29
C LEU A 47 1.23 -0.94 6.35
N LEU A 48 0.60 -0.63 7.49
CA LEU A 48 1.24 0.12 8.57
C LEU A 48 2.40 -0.65 9.21
N GLN A 49 2.39 -1.98 9.09
CA GLN A 49 3.44 -2.88 9.58
C GLN A 49 4.66 -2.89 8.66
N PHE A 50 4.57 -2.31 7.46
CA PHE A 50 5.68 -2.31 6.51
C PHE A 50 6.72 -1.26 6.92
N GLY A 51 7.99 -1.64 6.73
CA GLY A 51 9.10 -0.72 6.89
C GLY A 51 9.17 0.32 5.77
N GLU A 52 10.04 1.31 5.93
CA GLU A 52 10.20 2.42 4.98
C GLU A 52 10.57 1.92 3.58
N ARG A 53 11.51 0.97 3.48
CA ARG A 53 11.96 0.41 2.20
C ARG A 53 10.84 -0.37 1.51
N ASP A 54 10.04 -1.10 2.30
CA ASP A 54 8.92 -1.87 1.78
C ASP A 54 7.81 -0.97 1.23
N ILE A 55 7.51 0.14 1.91
CA ILE A 55 6.54 1.14 1.42
C ILE A 55 7.03 1.77 0.12
N HIS A 56 8.32 2.09 0.00
CA HIS A 56 8.90 2.59 -1.25
C HIS A 56 8.78 1.58 -2.38
N THR A 57 9.15 0.32 -2.14
CA THR A 57 9.02 -0.75 -3.14
C THR A 57 7.57 -0.92 -3.58
N SER A 58 6.62 -0.89 -2.64
CA SER A 58 5.19 -0.99 -2.95
C SER A 58 4.72 0.21 -3.77
N ALA A 59 5.18 1.42 -3.48
CA ALA A 59 4.82 2.63 -4.21
C ALA A 59 5.33 2.65 -5.66
N GLN A 60 6.43 1.95 -5.94
CA GLN A 60 6.99 1.82 -7.29
C GLN A 60 6.21 0.84 -8.18
N HIS A 61 5.36 -0.01 -7.59
CA HIS A 61 4.61 -1.03 -8.31
C HIS A 61 3.12 -0.74 -8.29
N ARG A 62 2.46 -0.79 -9.46
CA ARG A 62 1.00 -0.66 -9.52
C ARG A 62 0.36 -1.99 -9.10
N ILE A 63 -0.72 -1.92 -8.31
CA ILE A 63 -1.55 -3.09 -8.02
C ILE A 63 -2.21 -3.52 -9.32
N ILE A 64 -2.04 -4.79 -9.69
CA ILE A 64 -2.69 -5.40 -10.86
C ILE A 64 -4.09 -5.84 -10.46
N TYR A 65 -5.11 -5.58 -11.28
CA TYR A 65 -6.49 -6.03 -11.04
C TYR A 65 -7.18 -6.32 -12.39
N LYS A 66 -8.21 -7.17 -12.40
CA LYS A 66 -8.84 -7.63 -13.66
C LYS A 66 -10.05 -6.79 -14.06
N THR A 67 -10.83 -6.31 -13.10
CA THR A 67 -12.08 -5.58 -13.38
C THR A 67 -12.05 -4.16 -12.84
N GLU A 68 -12.64 -3.21 -13.57
CA GLU A 68 -12.74 -1.81 -13.10
C GLU A 68 -13.64 -1.68 -11.86
N LEU A 69 -14.50 -2.67 -11.60
CA LEU A 69 -15.38 -2.70 -10.43
C LEU A 69 -14.60 -2.69 -9.10
N VAL A 70 -13.36 -3.20 -9.10
CA VAL A 70 -12.52 -3.22 -7.89
C VAL A 70 -11.56 -2.04 -7.80
N GLU A 71 -11.52 -1.17 -8.81
CA GLU A 71 -10.64 0.01 -8.83
C GLU A 71 -10.81 0.90 -7.58
N PRO A 72 -12.03 1.18 -7.07
CA PRO A 72 -12.19 1.98 -5.85
C PRO A 72 -11.46 1.36 -4.65
N VAL A 73 -11.54 0.04 -4.49
CA VAL A 73 -10.91 -0.69 -3.39
C VAL A 73 -9.38 -0.69 -3.55
N VAL A 74 -8.90 -0.92 -4.76
CA VAL A 74 -7.46 -0.85 -5.09
C VAL A 74 -6.88 0.54 -4.81
N LYS A 75 -7.65 1.60 -5.10
CA LYS A 75 -7.27 2.97 -4.79
C LYS A 75 -7.13 3.21 -3.28
N GLU A 76 -7.86 2.49 -2.42
CA GLU A 76 -7.67 2.62 -0.97
C GLU A 76 -6.30 2.11 -0.51
N PHE A 77 -5.83 0.99 -1.04
CA PHE A 77 -4.48 0.48 -0.76
C PHE A 77 -3.40 1.45 -1.24
N THR A 78 -3.57 1.97 -2.46
CA THR A 78 -2.63 2.96 -3.03
C THR A 78 -2.64 4.27 -2.24
N SER A 79 -3.82 4.71 -1.79
CA SER A 79 -3.98 5.92 -0.96
C SER A 79 -3.32 5.73 0.41
N MET A 80 -3.44 4.55 1.01
CA MET A 80 -2.78 4.23 2.28
C MET A 80 -1.25 4.31 2.15
N ILE A 81 -0.67 3.79 1.07
CA ILE A 81 0.77 3.96 0.80
C ILE A 81 1.15 5.44 0.73
N ALA A 82 0.40 6.23 -0.02
CA ALA A 82 0.67 7.67 -0.14
C ALA A 82 0.57 8.40 1.21
N GLU A 83 -0.40 8.04 2.05
CA GLU A 83 -0.51 8.56 3.42
C GLU A 83 0.70 8.19 4.28
N ILE A 84 1.16 6.93 4.20
CA ILE A 84 2.32 6.47 4.97
C ILE A 84 3.58 7.24 4.55
N ILE A 85 3.80 7.42 3.24
CA ILE A 85 4.91 8.23 2.72
C ILE A 85 4.82 9.66 3.26
N LYS A 86 3.65 10.30 3.13
CA LYS A 86 3.43 11.67 3.59
C LYS A 86 3.70 11.82 5.09
N LYS A 87 3.26 10.87 5.92
CA LYS A 87 3.34 10.94 7.39
C LYS A 87 4.73 10.54 7.93
N LYS A 88 5.34 9.48 7.39
CA LYS A 88 6.59 8.91 7.93
C LYS A 88 7.85 9.47 7.26
N MET A 89 7.80 9.84 5.98
CA MET A 89 9.00 10.14 5.19
C MET A 89 9.15 11.62 4.83
N CYS A 90 8.11 12.43 4.99
CA CYS A 90 8.12 13.87 4.72
C CYS A 90 7.82 14.70 5.99
N PRO A 91 8.73 14.76 6.98
CA PRO A 91 8.51 15.54 8.21
C PRO A 91 8.33 17.05 7.96
N GLY A 92 8.69 17.57 6.78
CA GLY A 92 8.53 18.98 6.40
C GLY A 92 7.12 19.42 5.95
N VAL A 93 6.16 18.50 5.79
CA VAL A 93 4.79 18.84 5.34
C VAL A 93 3.81 19.01 6.51
N MET A 94 4.20 18.65 7.73
CA MET A 94 3.37 18.77 8.93
C MET A 94 3.58 20.12 9.63
N GLY A 95 3.65 21.20 8.84
CA GLY A 95 3.83 22.57 9.30
C GLY A 95 3.32 23.56 8.27
N ARG A 96 2.00 23.56 8.03
CA ARG A 96 1.20 24.68 7.49
C ARG A 96 -0.27 24.22 7.35
N SER A 97 -0.89 23.96 8.50
CA SER A 97 -2.27 24.41 8.66
C SER A 97 -2.16 25.88 9.02
N ASP A 98 -2.50 26.77 8.10
CA ASP A 98 -3.27 27.99 8.41
C ASP A 98 -3.72 28.64 7.12
N MET A 99 -4.96 29.13 7.19
CA MET A 99 -5.79 29.71 6.15
C MET A 99 -5.06 30.71 5.24
N LEU A 100 -5.36 30.65 3.95
CA LEU A 100 -5.56 31.86 3.16
C LEU A 100 -6.75 31.65 2.23
N VAL A 101 -7.91 32.03 2.76
CA VAL A 101 -9.04 32.49 1.94
C VAL A 101 -8.53 33.76 1.27
N ILE A 102 -8.42 33.75 -0.06
CA ILE A 102 -8.24 34.98 -0.84
C ILE A 102 -9.60 35.24 -1.49
N GLU A 103 -10.44 36.03 -0.81
CA GLU A 103 -11.47 36.79 -1.50
C GLU A 103 -10.78 37.90 -2.31
N LYS A 104 -11.21 38.06 -3.56
CA LYS A 104 -10.78 39.15 -4.45
C LYS A 104 -11.95 40.12 -4.56
N ASP A 105 -11.72 41.37 -4.17
CA ASP A 105 -12.50 42.53 -4.60
C ASP A 105 -12.48 42.71 -6.13
#